data_AF-A0A7X7N7E4-F1
#
_entry.id   AF-A0A7X7N7E4-F1
#
_cell.length_a   1.000
_cell.length_b   1.000
_cell.length_c   1.000
_cell.angle_alpha   90.00
_cell.angle_beta   90.00
_cell.angle_gamma   90.00
#
_symmetry.space_group_name_H-M   'P 1'
#
loop_
_entity.id
_entity.type
_entity.pdbx_description
1 polymer ?
#
loop_
_entity_poly.entity_id
_entity_poly.type
_entity_poly.pdbx_seq_one_letter_code
_entity_poly.pdbx_strand_id
1 'polypeptide(L)'
;MKRLCFLILAVCIGTAYGLSAEHDALLSDVASTYEKLHSRNFKVKMYCPQVAMLVTTMLALQAQAKGMPAPQVKFSHFDLSHQQSGDKLSAVFQGDGAEQLAGLVNEKLAGVQMALTSLSFEGLRDLTDMVSNAEGTVIAQENQRQALFNVPNINEELYEGIKVLSAVIRVDKVNKIVEAVNLNLSGNNTLMIQVAHTKLDQQSGNMIVPTRIMISTTIEKQVEGTAMPQQLMLGFSGYQFN
;
A
#
# COMPACT_ATOMS: atom_id res chain seq x y z
N MET A 1 46.84 40.36 -19.09
CA MET A 1 47.84 39.55 -19.83
C MET A 1 48.02 38.21 -19.12
N LYS A 2 47.93 37.11 -19.89
CA LYS A 2 48.49 35.75 -19.65
C LYS A 2 47.95 34.96 -18.43
N ARG A 3 47.09 33.93 -18.59
CA ARG A 3 47.21 32.58 -19.21
C ARG A 3 47.87 31.52 -18.31
N LEU A 4 47.30 30.31 -18.41
CA LEU A 4 47.71 28.98 -17.93
C LEU A 4 47.36 28.67 -16.45
N CYS A 5 46.82 27.51 -16.07
CA CYS A 5 46.44 26.30 -16.80
C CYS A 5 45.63 25.42 -15.83
N PHE A 6 44.55 24.79 -16.27
CA PHE A 6 44.29 23.34 -16.12
C PHE A 6 42.95 23.04 -16.79
N LEU A 7 43.03 22.83 -18.11
CA LEU A 7 42.08 22.00 -18.83
C LEU A 7 42.46 20.53 -18.55
N ILE A 8 41.46 19.67 -18.59
CA ILE A 8 41.52 18.20 -18.57
C ILE A 8 41.57 17.60 -17.16
N LEU A 9 40.40 17.57 -16.51
CA LEU A 9 40.07 16.48 -15.61
C LEU A 9 38.67 15.95 -15.98
N ALA A 10 38.69 14.78 -16.62
CA ALA A 10 37.61 13.81 -16.68
C ALA A 10 36.20 14.35 -16.97
N VAL A 11 35.90 14.48 -18.26
CA VAL A 11 34.63 13.95 -18.80
C VAL A 11 34.67 12.43 -18.58
N CYS A 12 34.53 12.01 -17.32
CA CYS A 12 33.94 10.73 -17.00
C CYS A 12 32.45 11.04 -16.88
N ILE A 13 31.72 10.40 -17.77
CA ILE A 13 30.27 10.35 -17.89
C ILE A 13 29.71 9.90 -16.53
N GLY A 14 29.59 10.84 -15.60
CA GLY A 14 28.68 10.77 -14.49
C GLY A 14 27.37 11.34 -14.97
N THR A 15 26.74 10.69 -15.94
CA THR A 15 25.30 10.78 -16.07
C THR A 15 24.76 10.31 -14.73
N ALA A 16 24.45 11.26 -13.85
CA ALA A 16 23.25 11.13 -13.07
C ALA A 16 22.16 10.86 -14.12
N TYR A 17 21.92 9.58 -14.41
CA TYR A 17 20.79 9.14 -15.21
C TYR A 17 19.57 9.40 -14.34
N GLY A 18 19.23 10.68 -14.19
CA GLY A 18 17.92 11.09 -13.73
C GLY A 18 16.89 10.52 -14.70
N LEU A 19 15.65 10.48 -14.24
CA LEU A 19 14.53 10.07 -15.05
C LEU A 19 14.50 10.87 -16.36
N SER A 20 14.28 10.17 -17.48
CA SER A 20 14.00 10.86 -18.74
C SER A 20 12.57 11.41 -18.72
N ALA A 21 12.25 12.36 -19.60
CA ALA A 21 10.90 12.90 -19.73
C ALA A 21 9.83 11.82 -19.99
N GLU A 22 10.20 10.71 -20.64
CA GLU A 22 9.29 9.57 -20.85
C GLU A 22 8.98 8.83 -19.54
N HIS A 23 9.94 8.76 -18.62
CA HIS A 23 9.75 8.16 -17.30
C HIS A 23 8.94 9.06 -16.38
N ASP A 24 9.18 10.37 -16.42
CA ASP A 24 8.35 11.34 -15.70
C ASP A 24 6.90 11.29 -16.19
N ALA A 25 6.69 11.22 -17.51
CA ALA A 25 5.36 11.04 -18.08
C ALA A 25 4.71 9.71 -17.65
N LEU A 26 5.48 8.62 -17.61
CA LEU A 26 4.98 7.34 -17.11
C LEU A 26 4.53 7.42 -15.64
N LEU A 27 5.33 8.02 -14.76
CA LEU A 27 4.98 8.17 -13.35
C LEU A 27 3.77 9.10 -13.16
N SER A 28 3.69 10.17 -13.95
CA SER A 28 2.52 11.06 -13.98
C SER A 28 1.25 10.33 -14.45
N ASP A 29 1.35 9.49 -15.49
CA ASP A 29 0.23 8.64 -15.94
C ASP A 29 -0.24 7.67 -14.85
N VAL A 30 0.71 7.12 -14.07
CA VAL A 30 0.41 6.23 -12.95
C VAL A 30 -0.30 6.98 -11.83
N ALA A 31 0.23 8.14 -11.42
CA ALA A 31 -0.42 9.00 -10.43
C ALA A 31 -1.84 9.36 -10.87
N SER A 32 -2.01 9.78 -12.14
CA SER A 32 -3.32 10.09 -12.73
C SER A 32 -4.29 8.91 -12.70
N THR A 33 -3.80 7.67 -12.81
CA THR A 33 -4.64 6.47 -12.73
C THR A 33 -5.24 6.31 -11.34
N TYR A 34 -4.46 6.51 -10.28
CA TYR A 34 -4.96 6.47 -8.90
C TYR A 34 -5.79 7.70 -8.54
N GLU A 35 -5.42 8.89 -9.04
CA GLU A 35 -6.25 10.10 -8.89
C GLU A 35 -7.64 9.93 -9.49
N LYS A 36 -7.77 9.31 -10.67
CA LYS A 36 -9.08 9.03 -11.28
C LYS A 36 -9.94 8.13 -10.41
N LEU A 37 -9.34 7.13 -9.75
CA LEU A 37 -10.06 6.28 -8.80
C LEU A 37 -10.56 7.09 -7.60
N HIS A 38 -9.68 7.88 -6.97
CA HIS A 38 -10.00 8.72 -5.81
C HIS A 38 -10.90 9.92 -6.11
N SER A 39 -10.96 10.35 -7.37
CA SER A 39 -11.89 11.42 -7.77
C SER A 39 -13.36 10.99 -7.71
N ARG A 40 -13.63 9.68 -7.54
CA ARG A 40 -14.97 9.11 -7.51
C ARG A 40 -15.28 8.51 -6.15
N ASN A 41 -16.51 8.69 -5.69
CA ASN A 41 -16.97 7.99 -4.51
C ASN A 41 -17.16 6.51 -4.86
N PHE A 42 -16.63 5.61 -4.04
CA PHE A 42 -16.83 4.18 -4.24
C PHE A 42 -17.02 3.41 -2.94
N LYS A 43 -17.65 2.26 -3.06
CA LYS A 43 -17.71 1.23 -2.02
C LYS A 43 -17.14 -0.06 -2.57
N VAL A 44 -16.40 -0.79 -1.73
CA VAL A 44 -15.82 -2.08 -2.09
C VAL A 44 -15.74 -2.97 -0.86
N LYS A 45 -15.96 -4.27 -1.07
CA LYS A 45 -15.75 -5.27 -0.02
C LYS A 45 -14.28 -5.63 0.03
N MET A 46 -13.66 -5.47 1.19
CA MET A 46 -12.28 -5.82 1.46
C MET A 46 -12.20 -7.05 2.36
N TYR A 47 -11.44 -8.05 1.94
CA TYR A 47 -11.26 -9.32 2.65
C TYR A 47 -9.82 -9.40 3.14
N CYS A 48 -9.62 -9.62 4.44
CA CYS A 48 -8.31 -9.88 5.02
C CYS A 48 -8.37 -11.07 5.98
N PRO A 49 -8.02 -12.30 5.53
CA PRO A 49 -8.10 -13.49 6.37
C PRO A 49 -7.27 -13.39 7.66
N GLN A 50 -6.12 -12.74 7.59
CA GLN A 50 -5.23 -12.60 8.73
C GLN A 50 -5.80 -11.65 9.80
N VAL A 51 -6.37 -10.52 9.38
CA VAL A 51 -7.08 -9.61 10.31
C VAL A 51 -8.34 -10.27 10.85
N ALA A 52 -9.08 -11.02 10.02
CA ALA A 52 -10.22 -11.80 10.47
C ALA A 52 -9.84 -12.76 11.59
N MET A 53 -8.74 -13.51 11.40
CA MET A 53 -8.22 -14.45 12.40
C MET A 53 -7.81 -13.72 13.68
N LEU A 54 -7.04 -12.63 13.58
CA LEU A 54 -6.64 -11.83 14.74
C LEU A 54 -7.86 -11.36 15.55
N VAL A 55 -8.86 -10.79 14.87
CA VAL A 55 -10.10 -10.34 15.50
C VAL A 55 -10.82 -11.50 16.19
N THR A 56 -10.98 -12.65 15.52
CA THR A 56 -11.65 -13.80 16.13
C THR A 56 -10.89 -14.34 17.35
N THR A 57 -9.56 -14.35 17.32
CA THR A 57 -8.72 -14.77 18.45
C THR A 57 -8.84 -13.81 19.63
N MET A 58 -8.76 -12.50 19.38
CA MET A 58 -8.92 -11.48 20.41
C MET A 58 -10.29 -11.57 21.10
N LEU A 59 -11.35 -11.80 20.32
CA LEU A 59 -12.70 -11.97 20.85
C LEU A 59 -12.84 -13.24 21.70
N ALA A 60 -12.25 -14.36 21.27
CA ALA A 60 -12.25 -15.61 22.04
C ALA A 60 -11.51 -15.45 23.38
N LEU A 61 -10.34 -14.80 23.36
CA LEU A 61 -9.57 -14.52 24.57
C LEU A 61 -10.34 -13.59 25.53
N GLN A 62 -10.99 -12.55 25.02
CA GLN A 62 -11.77 -11.64 25.85
C GLN A 62 -13.01 -12.32 26.45
N ALA A 63 -13.70 -13.17 25.68
CA ALA A 63 -14.84 -13.94 26.18
C ALA A 63 -14.40 -14.91 27.29
N GLN A 64 -13.27 -15.63 27.09
CA GLN A 64 -12.68 -16.52 28.09
C GLN A 64 -12.31 -15.76 29.37
N ALA A 65 -11.68 -14.59 29.26
CA ALA A 65 -11.32 -13.76 30.41
C ALA A 65 -12.54 -13.29 31.22
N LYS A 66 -13.71 -13.17 30.58
CA LYS A 66 -14.97 -12.80 31.22
C LYS A 66 -15.82 -14.00 31.67
N GLY A 67 -15.34 -15.23 31.50
CA GLY A 67 -16.11 -16.46 31.78
C GLY A 67 -17.34 -16.64 30.87
N MET A 68 -17.35 -16.00 29.70
CA MET A 68 -18.43 -16.07 28.72
C MET A 68 -18.10 -17.14 27.66
N PRO A 69 -19.12 -17.80 27.07
CA PRO A 69 -18.90 -18.65 25.91
C PRO A 69 -18.31 -17.83 24.76
N ALA A 70 -17.40 -18.43 23.99
CA ALA A 70 -16.82 -17.77 22.82
C ALA A 70 -17.95 -17.41 21.83
N PRO A 71 -17.99 -16.15 21.36
CA PRO A 71 -19.03 -15.72 20.44
C PRO A 71 -19.01 -16.56 19.16
N GLN A 72 -20.17 -17.09 18.75
CA GLN A 72 -20.35 -17.86 17.52
C GLN A 72 -20.45 -16.95 16.28
N VAL A 73 -19.66 -15.88 16.26
CA VAL A 73 -19.77 -14.82 15.27
C VAL A 73 -18.67 -14.96 14.25
N LYS A 74 -19.04 -14.93 12.97
CA LYS A 74 -18.12 -15.12 11.85
C LYS A 74 -17.84 -13.77 11.19
N PHE A 75 -16.57 -13.39 11.15
CA PHE A 75 -16.13 -12.27 10.31
C PHE A 75 -16.39 -12.60 8.83
N SER A 76 -16.97 -11.65 8.10
CA SER A 76 -17.27 -11.80 6.67
C SER A 76 -16.27 -11.01 5.83
N HIS A 77 -16.27 -9.68 5.96
CA HIS A 77 -15.45 -8.73 5.21
C HIS A 77 -15.44 -7.38 5.92
N PHE A 78 -14.67 -6.45 5.39
CA PHE A 78 -14.82 -5.05 5.64
C PHE A 78 -15.56 -4.38 4.49
N ASP A 79 -16.48 -3.48 4.78
CA ASP A 79 -16.93 -2.49 3.82
C ASP A 79 -15.97 -1.30 3.86
N LEU A 80 -15.24 -1.10 2.77
CA LEU A 80 -14.43 0.09 2.53
C LEU A 80 -15.23 1.06 1.66
N SER A 81 -15.45 2.27 2.16
CA SER A 81 -16.06 3.35 1.39
C SER A 81 -15.10 4.53 1.30
N HIS A 82 -14.82 4.96 0.08
CA HIS A 82 -14.10 6.18 -0.22
C HIS A 82 -15.08 7.31 -0.51
N GLN A 83 -14.87 8.44 0.15
CA GLN A 83 -15.54 9.70 -0.13
C GLN A 83 -14.49 10.81 -0.12
N GLN A 84 -14.77 11.96 -0.75
CA GLN A 84 -13.86 13.12 -0.69
C GLN A 84 -13.53 13.58 0.73
N SER A 85 -14.39 13.29 1.71
CA SER A 85 -14.15 13.55 3.13
C SER A 85 -13.22 12.55 3.82
N GLY A 86 -12.77 11.52 3.10
CA GLY A 86 -11.86 10.47 3.58
C GLY A 86 -12.44 9.06 3.47
N ASP A 87 -11.58 8.10 3.79
CA ASP A 87 -11.90 6.67 3.79
C ASP A 87 -12.55 6.22 5.09
N LYS A 88 -13.56 5.36 4.96
CA LYS A 88 -14.19 4.67 6.08
C LYS A 88 -14.13 3.16 5.88
N LEU A 89 -13.69 2.46 6.91
CA LEU A 89 -13.70 1.01 6.99
C LEU A 89 -14.71 0.55 8.04
N SER A 90 -15.46 -0.50 7.77
CA SER A 90 -16.41 -1.07 8.74
C SER A 90 -16.42 -2.59 8.66
N ALA A 91 -16.16 -3.25 9.79
CA ALA A 91 -16.17 -4.70 9.88
C ALA A 91 -17.61 -5.25 9.81
N VAL A 92 -17.81 -6.25 8.96
CA VAL A 92 -19.10 -6.94 8.77
C VAL A 92 -19.00 -8.34 9.36
N PHE A 93 -19.91 -8.64 10.29
CA PHE A 93 -20.01 -9.90 10.99
C PHE A 93 -21.35 -10.60 10.70
N GLN A 94 -21.36 -11.91 10.85
CA GLN A 94 -22.56 -12.75 10.72
C GLN A 94 -22.76 -13.58 12.00
N GLY A 95 -24.02 -13.71 12.45
CA GLY A 95 -24.41 -14.50 13.62
C GLY A 95 -25.04 -13.68 14.75
N ASP A 96 -25.50 -14.37 15.78
CA ASP A 96 -26.13 -13.73 16.95
C ASP A 96 -25.10 -12.92 17.75
N GLY A 97 -25.43 -11.66 18.07
CA GLY A 97 -24.51 -10.73 18.74
C GLY A 97 -23.51 -10.02 17.83
N ALA A 98 -23.64 -10.18 16.51
CA ALA A 98 -22.75 -9.56 15.51
C ALA A 98 -22.67 -8.03 15.62
N GLU A 99 -23.76 -7.32 15.90
CA GLU A 99 -23.77 -5.85 15.96
C GLU A 99 -22.95 -5.30 17.14
N GLN A 100 -23.05 -5.91 18.31
CA GLN A 100 -22.28 -5.50 19.50
C GLN A 100 -20.79 -5.74 19.30
N LEU A 101 -20.42 -6.83 18.62
CA LEU A 101 -19.04 -7.13 18.27
C LEU A 101 -18.51 -6.23 17.15
N ALA A 102 -19.34 -5.86 16.17
CA ALA A 102 -18.98 -4.90 15.14
C ALA A 102 -18.56 -3.57 15.75
N GLY A 103 -19.29 -3.08 16.75
CA GLY A 103 -18.92 -1.85 17.49
C GLY A 103 -17.55 -1.95 18.16
N LEU A 104 -17.33 -3.01 18.95
CA LEU A 104 -16.07 -3.22 19.68
C LEU A 104 -14.87 -3.44 18.75
N VAL A 105 -15.07 -4.17 17.65
CA VAL A 105 -14.02 -4.41 16.67
C VAL A 105 -13.71 -3.14 15.89
N ASN A 106 -14.71 -2.36 15.47
CA ASN A 106 -14.46 -1.10 14.77
C ASN A 106 -13.70 -0.09 15.64
N GLU A 107 -13.92 -0.07 16.96
CA GLU A 107 -13.14 0.73 17.91
C GLU A 107 -11.68 0.23 17.97
N LYS A 108 -11.46 -1.08 18.11
CA LYS A 108 -10.12 -1.68 18.18
C LYS A 108 -9.35 -1.64 16.86
N LEU A 109 -10.07 -1.62 15.74
CA LEU A 109 -9.49 -1.55 14.41
C LEU A 109 -9.24 -0.13 13.96
N ALA A 110 -9.54 0.93 14.72
CA ALA A 110 -9.25 2.30 14.28
C ALA A 110 -7.77 2.50 13.89
N GLY A 111 -6.83 1.88 14.62
CA GLY A 111 -5.40 1.88 14.26
C GLY A 111 -5.05 0.99 13.06
N VAL A 112 -5.76 -0.13 12.90
CA VAL A 112 -5.61 -1.05 11.76
C VAL A 112 -6.23 -0.43 10.50
N GLN A 113 -7.30 0.36 10.63
CA GLN A 113 -7.96 1.09 9.57
C GLN A 113 -6.97 2.08 8.95
N MET A 114 -6.33 2.93 9.75
CA MET A 114 -5.27 3.82 9.27
C MET A 114 -4.17 3.06 8.53
N ALA A 115 -3.65 1.97 9.11
CA ALA A 115 -2.60 1.20 8.45
C ALA A 115 -3.09 0.57 7.12
N LEU A 116 -4.30 0.03 7.09
CA LEU A 116 -4.87 -0.60 5.90
C LEU A 116 -5.26 0.43 4.83
N THR A 117 -5.74 1.63 5.20
CA THR A 117 -6.02 2.73 4.27
C THR A 117 -4.75 3.39 3.77
N SER A 118 -3.74 3.58 4.63
CA SER A 118 -2.42 4.07 4.20
C SER A 118 -1.67 3.06 3.31
N LEU A 119 -1.93 1.76 3.47
CA LEU A 119 -1.44 0.71 2.56
C LEU A 119 -2.39 0.46 1.38
N SER A 120 -3.45 1.28 1.24
CA SER A 120 -4.40 1.22 0.14
C SER A 120 -4.03 2.18 -0.99
N PHE A 121 -5.02 2.63 -1.75
CA PHE A 121 -4.88 3.41 -2.96
C PHE A 121 -4.20 4.76 -2.73
N GLU A 122 -4.35 5.41 -1.56
CA GLU A 122 -3.68 6.68 -1.25
C GLU A 122 -2.17 6.50 -1.13
N GLY A 123 -1.72 5.48 -0.39
CA GLY A 123 -0.30 5.17 -0.29
C GLY A 123 0.33 4.83 -1.63
N LEU A 124 -0.40 4.16 -2.53
CA LEU A 124 0.11 3.89 -3.89
C LEU A 124 0.30 5.17 -4.72
N ARG A 125 -0.57 6.16 -4.57
CA ARG A 125 -0.41 7.49 -5.19
C ARG A 125 0.78 8.23 -4.58
N ASP A 126 0.84 8.30 -3.25
CA ASP A 126 1.91 9.02 -2.55
C ASP A 126 3.28 8.39 -2.85
N LEU A 127 3.35 7.07 -3.02
CA LEU A 127 4.55 6.36 -3.49
C LEU A 127 4.97 6.80 -4.90
N THR A 128 4.02 7.05 -5.81
CA THR A 128 4.34 7.52 -7.17
C THR A 128 4.82 8.97 -7.18
N ASP A 129 4.25 9.80 -6.31
CA ASP A 129 4.69 11.19 -6.13
C ASP A 129 6.09 11.24 -5.48
N MET A 130 6.34 10.37 -4.49
CA MET A 130 7.65 10.23 -3.88
C MET A 130 8.72 9.84 -4.91
N VAL A 131 8.47 8.86 -5.80
CA VAL A 131 9.42 8.48 -6.86
C VAL A 131 9.71 9.64 -7.81
N SER A 132 8.67 10.36 -8.23
CA SER A 132 8.78 11.44 -9.21
C SER A 132 9.60 12.62 -8.67
N ASN A 133 9.57 12.84 -7.35
CA ASN A 133 10.22 13.97 -6.71
C ASN A 133 11.53 13.61 -5.99
N ALA A 134 11.83 12.32 -5.80
CA ALA A 134 13.02 11.90 -5.07
C ALA A 134 14.30 12.10 -5.89
N GLU A 135 15.20 12.91 -5.37
CA GLU A 135 16.53 13.12 -5.94
C GLU A 135 17.32 11.80 -6.02
N GLY A 136 17.95 11.57 -7.17
CA GLY A 136 18.76 10.37 -7.39
C GLY A 136 17.97 9.10 -7.71
N THR A 137 16.66 9.21 -7.99
CA THR A 137 15.89 8.10 -8.56
C THR A 137 16.47 7.66 -9.90
N VAL A 138 16.67 6.36 -10.06
CA VAL A 138 17.23 5.73 -11.27
C VAL A 138 16.40 4.55 -11.73
N ILE A 139 16.53 4.17 -13.00
CA ILE A 139 15.92 2.95 -13.51
C ILE A 139 16.88 1.79 -13.28
N ALA A 140 16.45 0.81 -12.49
CA ALA A 140 17.20 -0.41 -12.24
C ALA A 140 17.05 -1.43 -13.37
N GLN A 141 15.84 -1.53 -13.95
CA GLN A 141 15.53 -2.47 -15.02
C GLN A 141 14.33 -1.99 -15.83
N GLU A 142 14.33 -2.21 -17.13
CA GLU A 142 13.19 -1.90 -18.00
C GLU A 142 13.02 -2.94 -19.11
N ASN A 143 11.78 -3.20 -19.49
CA ASN A 143 11.42 -3.95 -20.69
C ASN A 143 10.19 -3.31 -21.36
N GLN A 144 9.60 -3.99 -22.35
CA GLN A 144 8.44 -3.48 -23.08
C GLN A 144 7.18 -3.33 -22.20
N ARG A 145 7.03 -4.14 -21.15
CA ARG A 145 5.87 -4.17 -20.27
C ARG A 145 6.09 -3.44 -18.94
N GLN A 146 7.31 -3.44 -18.40
CA GLN A 146 7.58 -3.00 -17.03
C GLN A 146 8.79 -2.07 -16.96
N ALA A 147 8.77 -1.16 -15.99
CA ALA A 147 9.91 -0.37 -15.55
C ALA A 147 10.09 -0.52 -14.03
N LEU A 148 11.33 -0.69 -13.56
CA LEU A 148 11.70 -0.76 -12.15
C LEU A 148 12.52 0.47 -11.79
N PHE A 149 11.98 1.30 -10.91
CA PHE A 149 12.59 2.50 -10.37
C PHE A 149 13.22 2.20 -9.01
N ASN A 150 14.46 2.60 -8.82
CA ASN A 150 15.16 2.55 -7.54
C ASN A 150 15.24 3.98 -6.98
N VAL A 151 14.67 4.16 -5.80
CA VAL A 151 14.63 5.42 -5.05
C VAL A 151 15.57 5.28 -3.85
N PRO A 152 16.80 5.84 -3.92
CA PRO A 152 17.75 5.78 -2.81
C PRO A 152 17.44 6.84 -1.74
N ASN A 153 18.02 6.65 -0.55
CA ASN A 153 18.16 7.68 0.49
C ASN A 153 16.86 8.35 0.99
N ILE A 154 15.74 7.62 1.06
CA ILE A 154 14.44 8.15 1.50
C ILE A 154 14.52 8.70 2.94
N ASN A 155 15.13 7.95 3.87
CA ASN A 155 15.37 8.31 5.28
C ASN A 155 14.13 8.84 6.04
N GLU A 156 12.93 8.38 5.65
CA GLU A 156 11.68 8.67 6.34
C GLU A 156 11.39 7.63 7.42
N GLU A 157 10.82 8.06 8.54
CA GLU A 157 10.40 7.15 9.60
C GLU A 157 9.07 6.50 9.21
N LEU A 158 9.08 5.17 9.04
CA LEU A 158 7.88 4.39 8.76
C LEU A 158 7.08 4.16 10.04
N TYR A 159 7.76 3.71 11.11
CA TYR A 159 7.11 3.32 12.35
C TYR A 159 8.12 3.06 13.49
N GLU A 160 7.89 3.60 14.69
CA GLU A 160 8.65 3.30 15.93
C GLU A 160 10.17 3.13 15.73
N GLY A 161 10.83 4.11 15.11
CA GLY A 161 12.28 4.08 14.87
C GLY A 161 12.73 3.21 13.69
N ILE A 162 11.81 2.55 12.98
CA ILE A 162 12.08 1.88 11.70
C ILE A 162 12.02 2.92 10.59
N LYS A 163 13.13 3.09 9.87
CA LYS A 163 13.24 4.04 8.75
C LYS A 163 13.23 3.34 7.41
N VAL A 164 12.66 3.98 6.40
CA VAL A 164 12.80 3.61 4.99
C VAL A 164 14.15 4.12 4.49
N LEU A 165 15.00 3.21 4.02
CA LEU A 165 16.33 3.54 3.51
C LEU A 165 16.33 3.70 1.99
N SER A 166 15.59 2.83 1.29
CA SER A 166 15.40 2.88 -0.15
C SER A 166 14.14 2.13 -0.56
N ALA A 167 13.65 2.39 -1.77
CA ALA A 167 12.53 1.71 -2.38
C ALA A 167 12.85 1.23 -3.79
N VAL A 168 12.33 0.07 -4.18
CA VAL A 168 12.27 -0.39 -5.57
C VAL A 168 10.81 -0.51 -5.98
N ILE A 169 10.41 0.26 -6.98
CA ILE A 169 9.02 0.40 -7.42
C ILE A 169 8.90 -0.12 -8.84
N ARG A 170 8.01 -1.08 -9.04
CA ARG A 170 7.73 -1.71 -10.33
C ARG A 170 6.44 -1.17 -10.89
N VAL A 171 6.53 -0.62 -12.10
CA VAL A 171 5.42 -0.01 -12.83
C VAL A 171 5.11 -0.82 -14.09
N ASP A 172 3.83 -1.05 -14.35
CA ASP A 172 3.32 -1.56 -15.62
C ASP A 172 3.17 -0.41 -16.62
N LYS A 173 3.96 -0.45 -17.70
CA LYS A 173 4.00 0.60 -18.73
C LYS A 173 2.73 0.69 -19.58
N VAL A 174 1.98 -0.40 -19.68
CA VAL A 174 0.78 -0.51 -20.51
C VAL A 174 -0.44 -0.10 -19.72
N ASN A 175 -0.58 -0.64 -18.52
CA ASN A 175 -1.73 -0.35 -17.66
C ASN A 175 -1.55 0.93 -16.83
N LYS A 176 -0.33 1.49 -16.76
CA LYS A 176 -0.02 2.71 -16.00
C LYS A 176 -0.36 2.55 -14.51
N ILE A 177 0.14 1.49 -13.89
CA ILE A 177 -0.12 1.13 -12.47
C ILE A 177 1.16 0.71 -11.77
N VAL A 178 1.17 0.80 -10.44
CA VAL A 178 2.20 0.19 -9.58
C VAL A 178 1.86 -1.29 -9.37
N GLU A 179 2.74 -2.20 -9.76
CA GLU A 179 2.55 -3.64 -9.54
C GLU A 179 3.19 -4.12 -8.25
N ALA A 180 4.32 -3.52 -7.85
CA ALA A 180 5.01 -3.90 -6.64
C ALA A 180 5.90 -2.78 -6.10
N VAL A 181 6.08 -2.77 -4.78
CA VAL A 181 7.00 -1.90 -4.06
C VAL A 181 7.79 -2.73 -3.06
N ASN A 182 9.12 -2.61 -3.07
CA ASN A 182 9.98 -3.22 -2.08
C ASN A 182 10.71 -2.10 -1.33
N LEU A 183 10.46 -1.98 -0.03
CA LEU A 183 11.16 -1.06 0.85
C LEU A 183 12.27 -1.80 1.59
N ASN A 184 13.47 -1.25 1.53
CA ASN A 184 14.56 -1.63 2.43
C ASN A 184 14.48 -0.72 3.65
N LEU A 185 14.41 -1.33 4.82
CA LEU A 185 14.20 -0.64 6.09
C LEU A 185 15.44 -0.77 6.99
N SER A 186 15.56 0.11 7.98
CA SER A 186 16.61 0.02 8.99
C SER A 186 16.55 -1.31 9.76
N GLY A 187 17.71 -1.77 10.23
CA GLY A 187 17.83 -3.04 10.96
C GLY A 187 17.68 -4.29 10.08
N ASN A 188 18.02 -4.18 8.78
CA ASN A 188 17.90 -5.26 7.78
C ASN A 188 16.46 -5.76 7.58
N ASN A 189 15.48 -4.90 7.85
CA ASN A 189 14.08 -5.22 7.64
C ASN A 189 13.67 -4.94 6.19
N THR A 190 12.65 -5.64 5.71
CA THR A 190 12.06 -5.40 4.40
C THR A 190 10.54 -5.35 4.49
N LEU A 191 9.94 -4.55 3.61
CA LEU A 191 8.50 -4.53 3.36
C LEU A 191 8.29 -4.67 1.86
N MET A 192 7.56 -5.71 1.45
CA MET A 192 7.18 -5.96 0.08
C MET A 192 5.67 -5.78 -0.08
N ILE A 193 5.25 -4.98 -1.04
CA ILE A 193 3.87 -4.75 -1.40
C ILE A 193 3.70 -5.21 -2.84
N GLN A 194 2.69 -6.02 -3.12
CA GLN A 194 2.33 -6.46 -4.47
C GLN A 194 0.86 -6.18 -4.72
N VAL A 195 0.55 -5.57 -5.87
CA VAL A 195 -0.79 -5.12 -6.20
C VAL A 195 -1.24 -5.75 -7.51
N ALA A 196 -2.29 -6.57 -7.44
CA ALA A 196 -3.00 -7.04 -8.62
C ALA A 196 -4.13 -6.07 -8.94
N HIS A 197 -4.33 -5.81 -10.22
CA HIS A 197 -5.35 -4.92 -10.73
C HIS A 197 -6.27 -5.63 -11.71
N THR A 198 -7.47 -5.08 -11.91
CA THR A 198 -8.37 -5.43 -13.00
C THR A 198 -8.89 -4.17 -13.67
N LYS A 199 -9.34 -4.30 -14.92
CA LYS A 199 -10.06 -3.26 -15.62
C LYS A 199 -11.56 -3.50 -15.45
N LEU A 200 -12.26 -2.52 -14.91
CA LEU A 200 -13.72 -2.53 -14.85
C LEU A 200 -14.29 -2.05 -16.20
N ASP A 201 -15.51 -2.47 -16.50
CA ASP A 201 -16.17 -2.21 -17.78
C ASP A 201 -16.54 -0.72 -18.00
N GLN A 202 -17.14 -0.44 -19.15
CA GLN A 202 -17.50 0.92 -19.58
C GLN A 202 -18.47 1.63 -18.63
N GLN A 203 -19.34 0.92 -17.91
CA GLN A 203 -20.27 1.55 -16.96
C GLN A 203 -19.51 2.16 -15.77
N SER A 204 -18.34 1.60 -15.44
CA SER A 204 -17.41 2.13 -14.43
C SER A 204 -16.43 3.15 -15.01
N GLY A 205 -16.57 3.53 -16.29
CA GLY A 205 -15.67 4.48 -16.96
C GLY A 205 -14.32 3.88 -17.38
N ASN A 206 -14.23 2.57 -17.62
CA ASN A 206 -12.98 1.87 -17.98
C ASN A 206 -11.87 2.03 -16.93
N MET A 207 -12.23 2.05 -15.66
CA MET A 207 -11.30 2.27 -14.56
C MET A 207 -10.45 1.03 -14.27
N ILE A 208 -9.17 1.23 -14.00
CA ILE A 208 -8.30 0.18 -13.47
C ILE A 208 -8.33 0.26 -11.95
N VAL A 209 -8.67 -0.85 -11.30
CA VAL A 209 -8.81 -0.92 -9.84
C VAL A 209 -8.00 -2.08 -9.28
N PRO A 210 -7.37 -1.92 -8.11
CA PRO A 210 -6.82 -3.04 -7.35
C PRO A 210 -7.86 -4.12 -7.03
N THR A 211 -7.49 -5.38 -7.21
CA THR A 211 -8.28 -6.55 -6.79
C THR A 211 -7.61 -7.29 -5.64
N ARG A 212 -6.30 -7.11 -5.48
CA ARG A 212 -5.56 -7.71 -4.38
C ARG A 212 -4.33 -6.87 -4.04
N ILE A 213 -4.11 -6.62 -2.75
CA ILE A 213 -2.84 -6.12 -2.21
C ILE A 213 -2.28 -7.20 -1.30
N MET A 214 -1.03 -7.59 -1.52
CA MET A 214 -0.29 -8.48 -0.64
C MET A 214 0.86 -7.72 -0.02
N ILE A 215 0.98 -7.79 1.28
CA ILE A 215 1.98 -7.08 2.08
C ILE A 215 2.77 -8.13 2.83
N SER A 216 4.07 -8.20 2.63
CA SER A 216 4.97 -9.11 3.31
C SER A 216 6.06 -8.32 4.02
N THR A 217 6.39 -8.67 5.26
CA THR A 217 7.42 -7.98 6.03
C THR A 217 8.26 -8.95 6.85
N THR A 218 9.52 -8.59 7.07
CA THR A 218 10.41 -9.27 8.03
C THR A 218 10.35 -8.62 9.41
N ILE A 219 9.55 -7.56 9.61
CA ILE A 219 9.40 -6.92 10.91
C ILE A 219 8.71 -7.89 11.86
N GLU A 220 9.40 -8.27 12.92
CA GLU A 220 8.84 -9.10 13.99
C GLU A 220 8.27 -8.21 15.08
N LYS A 221 6.94 -8.21 15.24
CA LYS A 221 6.25 -7.46 16.29
C LYS A 221 5.15 -8.28 16.94
N GLN A 222 4.90 -8.01 18.21
CA GLN A 222 3.73 -8.49 18.94
C GLN A 222 2.81 -7.32 19.31
N VAL A 223 1.50 -7.54 19.24
CA VAL A 223 0.45 -6.62 19.71
C VAL A 223 -0.35 -7.35 20.78
N GLU A 224 -0.34 -6.84 22.00
CA GLU A 224 -1.01 -7.47 23.16
C GLU A 224 -0.66 -8.98 23.31
N GLY A 225 0.61 -9.33 23.07
CA GLY A 225 1.10 -10.72 23.14
C GLY A 225 0.80 -11.59 21.92
N THR A 226 0.14 -11.04 20.88
CA THR A 226 -0.15 -11.74 19.63
C THR A 226 0.85 -11.30 18.55
N ALA A 227 1.56 -12.25 17.94
CA ALA A 227 2.47 -11.96 16.83
C ALA A 227 1.69 -11.38 15.64
N MET A 228 2.19 -10.28 15.09
CA MET A 228 1.64 -9.75 13.85
C MET A 228 1.96 -10.70 12.69
N PRO A 229 0.99 -10.94 11.79
CA PRO A 229 1.23 -11.72 10.59
C PRO A 229 2.35 -11.07 9.75
N GLN A 230 3.36 -11.85 9.39
CA GLN A 230 4.42 -11.41 8.46
C GLN A 230 3.91 -11.21 7.03
N GLN A 231 2.70 -11.70 6.74
CA GLN A 231 2.03 -11.49 5.46
C GLN A 231 0.56 -11.15 5.67
N LEU A 232 0.11 -10.07 5.04
CA LEU A 232 -1.28 -9.67 4.94
C LEU A 232 -1.73 -9.77 3.48
N MET A 233 -2.93 -10.29 3.27
CA MET A 233 -3.56 -10.29 1.96
C MET A 233 -4.89 -9.54 2.06
N LEU A 234 -5.05 -8.52 1.24
CA LEU A 234 -6.25 -7.70 1.10
C LEU A 234 -6.86 -8.03 -0.26
N GLY A 235 -8.01 -8.69 -0.28
CA GLY A 235 -8.78 -8.94 -1.51
C GLY A 235 -9.92 -7.94 -1.64
N PHE A 236 -10.14 -7.43 -2.85
CA PHE A 236 -11.17 -6.42 -3.13
C PHE A 236 -12.19 -6.95 -4.14
N SER A 237 -13.48 -6.80 -3.86
CA SER A 237 -14.53 -7.21 -4.78
C SER A 237 -15.80 -6.38 -4.63
N GLY A 238 -16.63 -6.40 -5.68
CA GLY A 238 -17.93 -5.72 -5.67
C GLY A 238 -17.82 -4.20 -5.62
N TYR A 239 -16.91 -3.62 -6.42
CA TYR A 239 -16.82 -2.16 -6.59
C TYR A 239 -18.16 -1.57 -7.01
N GLN A 240 -18.58 -0.52 -6.31
CA GLN A 240 -19.76 0.27 -6.60
C GLN A 240 -19.36 1.75 -6.64
N PHE A 241 -19.51 2.39 -7.80
CA PHE A 241 -19.23 3.81 -7.98
C PHE A 241 -20.51 4.62 -7.90
N ASN A 242 -20.45 5.78 -7.26
CA ASN A 242 -21.56 6.74 -7.16
C ASN A 242 -21.17 8.08 -7.76
#